data_AF-X1TPB0-F1
#
_entry.id   AF-X1TPB0-F1
#
_cell.length_a   1.000
_cell.length_b   1.000
_cell.length_c   1.000
_cell.angle_alpha   90.00
_cell.angle_beta   90.00
_cell.angle_gamma   90.00
#
_symmetry.space_group_name_H-M   'P 1'
#
loop_
_entity.id
_entity.type
_entity.pdbx_description
1 polymer ?
#
loop_
_entity_poly.entity_id
_entity_poly.type
_entity_poly.pdbx_seq_one_letter_code
_entity_poly.pdbx_strand_id
1 'polypeptide(L)'
;ETDRNIQEGTGNILRGLYQLIRNPRHHNKIKDEENDAIEIIMFIQYMISVIDKSKLKFEIEDFKGIVFDKEFVEDEKYSDIVVERIPKRRIYDVAVEIYHSKDKGNIYNIQRFFNSISQRMSDGEIKDFLQIISSDLLKTNSDKERKYALRCFPVERWKEIDEIARLRTENRIIKSIKEGKTYAEKDSVDGWFATWCTSLISEFSLKKELINAVSDKLNSDDFAEVSYCIKFILDEIWKILEDEKIASFLNEDNGFTNYLHEYSHLITIKDEIKR
;
A
#
# COMPACT_ATOMS: atom_id res chain seq x y z
N GLU A 1 5.71 -27.26 -25.21
CA GLU A 1 4.98 -25.98 -25.38
C GLU A 1 4.38 -25.57 -24.06
N THR A 2 4.36 -24.28 -23.74
CA THR A 2 3.85 -23.75 -22.48
C THR A 2 2.34 -23.54 -22.57
N ASP A 3 1.62 -23.70 -21.45
CA ASP A 3 0.18 -23.38 -21.36
C ASP A 3 -0.15 -21.97 -21.86
N ARG A 4 0.80 -21.04 -21.70
CA ARG A 4 0.74 -19.68 -22.25
C ARG A 4 0.60 -19.65 -23.77
N ASN A 5 1.34 -20.49 -24.51
CA ASN A 5 1.23 -20.58 -25.97
C ASN A 5 -0.11 -21.17 -26.40
N ILE A 6 -0.63 -22.14 -25.64
CA ILE A 6 -1.94 -22.75 -25.89
C ILE A 6 -3.07 -21.72 -25.67
N GLN A 7 -2.96 -20.91 -24.62
CA GLN A 7 -3.92 -19.83 -24.33
C GLN A 7 -3.88 -18.72 -25.39
N GLU A 8 -2.68 -18.32 -25.84
CA GLU A 8 -2.52 -17.31 -26.90
C GLU A 8 -3.06 -17.81 -28.25
N GLY A 9 -2.75 -19.06 -28.62
CA GLY A 9 -3.31 -19.72 -29.81
C GLY A 9 -4.83 -19.81 -29.76
N THR A 10 -5.39 -20.17 -28.60
CA THR A 10 -6.85 -20.21 -28.37
C THR A 10 -7.48 -18.83 -28.56
N GLY A 11 -6.85 -17.77 -28.04
CA GLY A 11 -7.30 -16.39 -28.23
C GLY A 11 -7.31 -15.95 -29.69
N ASN A 12 -6.29 -16.33 -30.46
CA ASN A 12 -6.22 -16.03 -31.89
C ASN A 12 -7.29 -16.77 -32.70
N ILE A 13 -7.58 -18.02 -32.36
CA ILE A 13 -8.67 -18.79 -32.97
C ILE A 13 -10.03 -18.12 -32.70
N LEU A 14 -10.29 -17.68 -31.47
CA LEU A 14 -11.55 -16.99 -31.13
C LEU A 14 -11.71 -15.66 -31.88
N ARG A 15 -10.64 -14.89 -32.06
CA ARG A 15 -10.66 -13.69 -32.92
C ARG A 15 -10.95 -14.05 -34.38
N GLY A 16 -10.31 -15.10 -34.90
CA GLY A 16 -10.58 -15.62 -36.23
C GLY A 16 -12.04 -16.04 -36.40
N LEU A 17 -12.62 -16.70 -35.39
CA LEU A 17 -14.03 -17.09 -35.39
C LEU A 17 -14.95 -15.86 -35.42
N TYR A 18 -14.66 -14.84 -34.64
CA TYR A 18 -15.43 -13.59 -34.69
C TYR A 18 -15.34 -12.90 -36.07
N GLN A 19 -14.15 -12.85 -36.65
CA GLN A 19 -13.91 -12.21 -37.95
C GLN A 19 -14.48 -12.99 -39.14
N LEU A 20 -14.44 -14.33 -39.09
CA LEU A 20 -14.90 -15.21 -40.17
C LEU A 20 -16.39 -15.52 -40.06
N ILE A 21 -16.90 -15.68 -38.84
CA ILE A 21 -18.27 -16.14 -38.63
C ILE A 21 -19.21 -14.98 -38.37
N ARG A 22 -18.93 -14.18 -37.34
CA ARG A 22 -19.84 -13.12 -36.87
C ARG A 22 -19.86 -11.92 -37.81
N ASN A 23 -18.70 -11.39 -38.21
CA ASN A 23 -18.64 -10.18 -39.04
C ASN A 23 -19.31 -10.35 -40.43
N PRO A 24 -19.09 -11.45 -41.17
CA PRO A 24 -19.71 -11.63 -42.48
C PRO A 24 -21.22 -11.84 -42.38
N ARG A 25 -21.73 -12.46 -41.31
CA ARG A 25 -23.18 -12.59 -41.05
C ARG A 25 -23.84 -11.28 -40.61
N HIS A 26 -23.05 -10.36 -40.05
CA HIS A 26 -23.54 -9.03 -39.68
C HIS A 26 -23.59 -8.05 -40.87
N HIS A 27 -22.65 -8.18 -41.81
CA HIS A 27 -22.51 -7.25 -42.94
C HIS A 27 -23.04 -7.80 -44.28
N ASN A 28 -23.06 -9.11 -44.47
CA ASN A 28 -23.57 -9.78 -45.66
C ASN A 28 -24.72 -10.75 -45.30
N LYS A 29 -25.65 -10.97 -46.24
CA LYS A 29 -26.68 -12.02 -46.11
C LYS A 29 -26.06 -13.39 -46.42
N ILE A 30 -25.31 -13.93 -45.47
CA ILE A 30 -24.93 -15.35 -45.48
C ILE A 30 -26.12 -16.15 -44.98
N LYS A 31 -26.50 -17.18 -45.72
CA LYS A 31 -27.55 -18.12 -45.33
C LYS A 31 -26.85 -19.35 -44.78
N ASP A 32 -26.94 -19.55 -43.47
CA ASP A 32 -26.46 -20.76 -42.81
C ASP A 32 -27.54 -21.85 -42.92
N GLU A 33 -27.11 -23.06 -43.23
CA GLU A 33 -27.92 -24.26 -43.07
C GLU A 33 -27.78 -24.81 -41.65
N GLU A 34 -28.67 -25.73 -41.28
CA GLU A 34 -28.65 -26.35 -39.95
C GLU A 34 -27.32 -27.05 -39.65
N ASN A 35 -26.72 -27.69 -40.66
CA ASN A 35 -25.40 -28.31 -40.54
C ASN A 35 -24.29 -27.30 -40.24
N ASP A 36 -24.31 -26.12 -40.88
CA ASP A 36 -23.31 -25.07 -40.61
C ASP A 36 -23.37 -24.64 -39.13
N ALA A 37 -24.58 -24.49 -38.59
CA ALA A 37 -24.77 -24.14 -37.19
C ALA A 37 -24.26 -25.24 -36.25
N ILE A 38 -24.54 -26.52 -36.55
CA ILE A 38 -24.06 -27.66 -35.76
C ILE A 38 -22.53 -27.72 -35.75
N GLU A 39 -21.88 -27.59 -36.90
CA GLU A 39 -20.42 -27.63 -37.01
C GLU A 39 -19.76 -26.50 -36.21
N ILE A 40 -20.31 -25.29 -36.29
CA ILE A 40 -19.83 -24.13 -35.53
C ILE A 40 -19.99 -24.35 -34.03
N ILE A 41 -21.15 -24.85 -33.59
CA ILE A 41 -21.42 -25.15 -32.18
C ILE A 41 -20.46 -26.22 -31.68
N MET A 42 -20.25 -27.30 -32.44
CA MET A 42 -19.31 -28.37 -32.07
C MET A 42 -17.87 -27.85 -31.95
N PHE A 43 -17.44 -26.97 -32.86
CA PHE A 43 -16.12 -26.35 -32.79
C PHE A 43 -15.99 -25.44 -31.55
N ILE A 44 -16.99 -24.60 -31.27
CA ILE A 44 -17.02 -23.78 -30.06
C ILE A 44 -16.98 -24.67 -28.81
N GLN A 45 -17.73 -25.76 -28.79
CA GLN A 45 -17.75 -26.72 -27.68
C GLN A 45 -16.39 -27.39 -27.47
N TYR A 46 -15.71 -27.76 -28.55
CA TYR A 46 -14.33 -28.27 -28.49
C TYR A 46 -13.39 -27.21 -27.89
N MET A 47 -13.46 -25.96 -28.34
CA MET A 47 -12.65 -24.87 -27.82
C MET A 47 -12.88 -24.63 -26.32
N ILE A 48 -14.14 -24.65 -25.86
CA ILE A 48 -14.49 -24.59 -24.43
C ILE A 48 -13.84 -25.76 -23.67
N SER A 49 -13.90 -26.98 -24.22
CA SER A 49 -13.27 -28.15 -23.58
C SER A 49 -11.75 -28.05 -23.45
N VAL A 50 -11.08 -27.34 -24.36
CA VAL A 50 -9.63 -27.08 -24.31
C VAL A 50 -9.32 -26.03 -23.24
N ILE A 51 -10.13 -24.98 -23.16
CA ILE A 51 -10.02 -23.94 -22.11
C ILE A 51 -10.22 -24.56 -20.73
N ASP A 52 -11.25 -25.40 -20.56
CA ASP A 52 -11.57 -26.08 -19.31
C ASP A 52 -10.47 -27.06 -18.86
N LYS A 53 -9.68 -27.59 -19.81
CA LYS A 53 -8.53 -28.46 -19.53
C LYS A 53 -7.25 -27.70 -19.19
N SER A 54 -7.18 -26.38 -19.39
CA SER A 54 -6.01 -25.59 -19.03
C SER A 54 -5.91 -25.48 -17.50
N LYS A 55 -4.86 -26.09 -16.93
CA LYS A 55 -4.79 -26.48 -15.50
C LYS A 55 -4.39 -25.39 -14.51
N LEU A 56 -4.47 -24.11 -14.87
CA LEU A 56 -4.27 -23.02 -13.92
C LEU A 56 -5.47 -22.08 -13.98
N LYS A 57 -6.57 -22.49 -13.35
CA LYS A 57 -7.61 -21.54 -12.95
C LYS A 57 -6.93 -20.59 -11.98
N PHE A 58 -6.76 -19.34 -12.41
CA PHE A 58 -6.34 -18.29 -11.51
C PHE A 58 -7.46 -18.04 -10.51
N GLU A 59 -7.23 -18.42 -9.26
CA GLU A 59 -8.14 -18.16 -8.15
C GLU A 59 -7.50 -17.14 -7.19
N ILE A 60 -8.23 -16.08 -6.85
CA ILE A 60 -7.71 -15.04 -5.93
C ILE A 60 -7.46 -15.63 -4.54
N GLU A 61 -8.23 -16.65 -4.14
CA GLU A 61 -8.08 -17.28 -2.84
C GLU A 61 -6.74 -18.00 -2.68
N ASP A 62 -6.19 -18.59 -3.74
CA ASP A 62 -4.84 -19.17 -3.73
C ASP A 62 -3.79 -18.10 -3.42
N PHE A 63 -3.95 -16.90 -3.98
CA PHE A 63 -3.03 -15.77 -3.73
C PHE A 63 -3.19 -15.19 -2.33
N LYS A 64 -4.42 -15.15 -1.79
CA LYS A 64 -4.64 -14.81 -0.38
C LYS A 64 -3.93 -15.81 0.53
N GLY A 65 -4.02 -17.11 0.21
CA GLY A 65 -3.30 -18.17 0.91
C GLY A 65 -1.80 -17.90 0.96
N ILE A 66 -1.20 -17.49 -0.16
CA ILE A 66 0.23 -17.16 -0.23
C ILE A 66 0.55 -15.90 0.59
N VAL A 67 -0.15 -14.78 0.36
CA VAL A 67 0.16 -13.48 0.99
C VAL A 67 -0.03 -13.51 2.50
N PHE A 68 -1.01 -14.27 2.98
CA PHE A 68 -1.32 -14.43 4.41
C PHE A 68 -0.63 -15.64 5.03
N ASP A 69 0.25 -16.33 4.29
CA ASP A 69 0.99 -17.47 4.80
C ASP A 69 1.94 -17.06 5.95
N LYS A 70 2.05 -17.91 6.96
CA LYS A 70 2.95 -17.67 8.11
C LYS A 70 4.43 -17.82 7.73
N GLU A 71 4.70 -18.62 6.71
CA GLU A 71 6.02 -18.87 6.14
C GLU A 71 6.28 -18.02 4.89
N PHE A 72 5.47 -16.97 4.66
CA PHE A 72 5.74 -15.99 3.61
C PHE A 72 7.16 -15.46 3.77
N VAL A 73 7.96 -15.61 2.72
CA VAL A 73 9.37 -15.22 2.75
C VAL A 73 9.47 -13.70 2.77
N GLU A 74 10.10 -13.15 3.81
CA GLU A 74 10.19 -11.70 4.06
C GLU A 74 11.18 -10.97 3.13
N ASP A 75 11.14 -11.30 1.83
CA ASP A 75 12.05 -10.84 0.80
C ASP A 75 11.29 -10.12 -0.33
N GLU A 76 11.87 -9.02 -0.83
CA GLU A 76 11.24 -8.22 -1.88
C GLU A 76 11.16 -9.01 -3.20
N LYS A 77 12.22 -9.72 -3.56
CA LYS A 77 12.26 -10.53 -4.78
C LYS A 77 11.25 -11.68 -4.72
N TYR A 78 11.02 -12.29 -3.55
CA TYR A 78 9.93 -13.24 -3.38
C TYR A 78 8.57 -12.62 -3.69
N SER A 79 8.32 -11.42 -3.18
CA SER A 79 7.06 -10.69 -3.41
C SER A 79 6.83 -10.38 -4.89
N ASP A 80 7.88 -9.98 -5.60
CA ASP A 80 7.85 -9.76 -7.06
C ASP A 80 7.49 -11.04 -7.83
N ILE A 81 8.11 -12.17 -7.49
CA ILE A 81 7.80 -13.47 -8.11
C ILE A 81 6.36 -13.90 -7.84
N VAL A 82 5.85 -13.68 -6.62
CA VAL A 82 4.44 -13.96 -6.29
C VAL A 82 3.53 -13.10 -7.17
N VAL A 83 3.77 -11.79 -7.20
CA VAL A 83 2.97 -10.85 -7.96
C VAL A 83 3.04 -11.13 -9.47
N GLU A 84 4.18 -11.54 -10.02
CA GLU A 84 4.37 -11.90 -11.44
C GLU A 84 3.41 -13.00 -11.91
N ARG A 85 3.03 -13.92 -11.02
CA ARG A 85 2.07 -15.00 -11.32
C ARG A 85 0.64 -14.50 -11.52
N ILE A 86 0.33 -13.28 -11.10
CA ILE A 86 -1.00 -12.69 -11.30
C ILE A 86 -1.15 -12.25 -12.77
N PRO A 87 -2.21 -12.69 -13.47
CA PRO A 87 -2.51 -12.23 -14.82
C PRO A 87 -2.75 -10.71 -14.83
N LYS A 88 -2.17 -10.01 -15.82
CA LYS A 88 -2.25 -8.54 -15.92
C LYS A 88 -3.66 -7.98 -15.74
N ARG A 89 -4.67 -8.62 -16.34
CA ARG A 89 -6.08 -8.21 -16.27
C ARG A 89 -6.76 -8.42 -14.90
N ARG A 90 -6.08 -9.05 -13.94
CA ARG A 90 -6.59 -9.38 -12.60
C ARG A 90 -5.82 -8.66 -11.49
N ILE A 91 -4.80 -7.86 -11.83
CA ILE A 91 -3.94 -7.19 -10.85
C ILE A 91 -4.76 -6.32 -9.90
N TYR A 92 -5.63 -5.48 -10.45
CA TYR A 92 -6.51 -4.61 -9.67
C TYR A 92 -7.43 -5.41 -8.75
N ASP A 93 -8.16 -6.41 -9.28
CA ASP A 93 -9.08 -7.25 -8.49
C ASP A 93 -8.39 -7.90 -7.29
N VAL A 94 -7.18 -8.43 -7.50
CA VAL A 94 -6.41 -9.10 -6.44
C VAL A 94 -6.01 -8.10 -5.37
N ALA A 95 -5.51 -6.93 -5.77
CA ALA A 95 -5.13 -5.90 -4.81
C ALA A 95 -6.31 -5.45 -3.95
N VAL A 96 -7.48 -5.26 -4.55
CA VAL A 96 -8.72 -4.91 -3.83
C VAL A 96 -9.11 -6.02 -2.86
N GLU A 97 -9.09 -7.28 -3.29
CA GLU A 97 -9.47 -8.40 -2.42
C GLU A 97 -8.49 -8.61 -1.24
N ILE A 98 -7.19 -8.51 -1.51
CA ILE A 98 -6.16 -8.58 -0.46
C ILE A 98 -6.30 -7.40 0.50
N TYR A 99 -6.59 -6.21 -0.01
CA TYR A 99 -6.84 -5.02 0.80
C TYR A 99 -8.04 -5.18 1.75
N HIS A 100 -9.13 -5.79 1.28
CA HIS A 100 -10.29 -6.06 2.13
C HIS A 100 -10.01 -7.07 3.23
N SER A 101 -9.01 -7.95 3.05
CA SER A 101 -8.59 -8.95 4.04
C SER A 101 -7.27 -8.58 4.75
N LYS A 102 -6.78 -7.35 4.60
CA LYS A 102 -5.44 -6.90 5.05
C LYS A 102 -5.14 -7.18 6.52
N ASP A 103 -6.15 -7.11 7.38
CA ASP A 103 -6.05 -7.26 8.83
C ASP A 103 -5.85 -8.71 9.29
N LYS A 104 -6.04 -9.69 8.39
CA LYS A 104 -5.76 -11.12 8.63
C LYS A 104 -4.29 -11.48 8.48
N GLY A 105 -3.51 -10.62 7.82
CA GLY A 105 -2.11 -10.86 7.47
C GLY A 105 -1.09 -10.25 8.42
N ASN A 106 0.16 -10.67 8.26
CA ASN A 106 1.30 -9.94 8.80
C ASN A 106 1.47 -8.63 8.00
N ILE A 107 1.51 -7.51 8.72
CA ILE A 107 1.55 -6.17 8.13
C ILE A 107 2.78 -5.91 7.23
N TYR A 108 3.92 -6.53 7.53
CA TYR A 108 5.15 -6.39 6.76
C TYR A 108 5.08 -7.13 5.43
N ASN A 109 4.40 -8.28 5.40
CA ASN A 109 4.15 -9.06 4.19
C ASN A 109 3.16 -8.32 3.30
N ILE A 110 2.11 -7.75 3.92
CA ILE A 110 1.15 -6.89 3.22
C ILE A 110 1.83 -5.71 2.56
N GLN A 111 2.71 -5.02 3.30
CA GLN A 111 3.45 -3.90 2.72
C GLN A 111 4.31 -4.32 1.52
N ARG A 112 5.07 -5.42 1.64
CA ARG A 112 5.92 -5.92 0.53
C ARG A 112 5.08 -6.30 -0.69
N PHE A 113 3.97 -6.99 -0.47
CA PHE A 113 3.03 -7.33 -1.52
C PHE A 113 2.48 -6.08 -2.22
N PHE A 114 2.06 -5.07 -1.46
CA PHE A 114 1.50 -3.84 -2.05
C PHE A 114 2.55 -2.98 -2.77
N ASN A 115 3.77 -2.93 -2.24
CA ASN A 115 4.89 -2.30 -2.93
C ASN A 115 5.13 -2.95 -4.30
N SER A 116 5.09 -4.28 -4.38
CA SER A 116 5.30 -5.02 -5.63
C SER A 116 4.10 -4.92 -6.59
N ILE A 117 2.88 -5.16 -6.12
CA ILE A 117 1.68 -5.17 -6.98
C ILE A 117 1.35 -3.78 -7.53
N SER A 118 1.63 -2.71 -6.79
CA SER A 118 1.39 -1.34 -7.24
C SER A 118 2.23 -0.97 -8.47
N GLN A 119 3.44 -1.52 -8.61
CA GLN A 119 4.28 -1.32 -9.79
C GLN A 119 3.71 -1.94 -11.07
N ARG A 120 2.75 -2.88 -10.95
CA ARG A 120 2.09 -3.53 -12.09
C ARG A 120 0.73 -2.94 -12.43
N MET A 121 0.23 -2.02 -11.61
CA MET A 121 -0.99 -1.28 -11.88
C MET A 121 -0.70 -0.13 -12.84
N SER A 122 -1.68 0.19 -13.67
CA SER A 122 -1.72 1.47 -14.38
C SER A 122 -2.01 2.61 -13.40
N ASP A 123 -1.64 3.85 -13.77
CA ASP A 123 -1.95 5.03 -12.94
C ASP A 123 -3.46 5.20 -12.70
N GLY A 124 -4.32 4.75 -13.63
CA GLY A 124 -5.77 4.73 -13.44
C GLY A 124 -6.20 3.75 -12.34
N GLU A 125 -5.69 2.52 -12.38
CA GLU A 125 -5.95 1.50 -11.36
C GLU A 125 -5.41 1.93 -9.98
N ILE A 126 -4.24 2.59 -9.91
CA ILE A 126 -3.72 3.15 -8.67
C ILE A 126 -4.68 4.19 -8.10
N LYS A 127 -5.17 5.13 -8.93
CA LYS A 127 -6.12 6.16 -8.48
C LYS A 127 -7.42 5.56 -7.97
N ASP A 128 -7.99 4.59 -8.68
CA ASP A 128 -9.21 3.91 -8.25
C ASP A 128 -8.98 3.15 -6.94
N PHE A 129 -7.82 2.51 -6.78
CA PHE A 129 -7.45 1.83 -5.55
C PHE A 129 -7.27 2.80 -4.37
N LEU A 130 -6.65 3.96 -4.59
CA LEU A 130 -6.50 5.00 -3.58
C LEU A 130 -7.85 5.61 -3.15
N GLN A 131 -8.87 5.62 -4.01
CA GLN A 131 -10.23 6.00 -3.62
C GLN A 131 -10.85 5.01 -2.62
N ILE A 132 -10.60 3.71 -2.79
CA ILE A 132 -11.03 2.68 -1.83
C ILE A 132 -10.35 2.93 -0.49
N ILE A 133 -9.03 3.14 -0.48
CA ILE A 133 -8.26 3.45 0.74
C ILE A 133 -8.76 4.73 1.41
N SER A 134 -9.02 5.78 0.62
CA SER A 134 -9.55 7.04 1.11
C SER A 134 -10.89 6.86 1.83
N SER A 135 -11.79 6.05 1.26
CA SER A 135 -13.09 5.74 1.87
C SER A 135 -12.93 5.02 3.21
N ASP A 136 -12.03 4.04 3.27
CA ASP A 136 -11.73 3.28 4.50
C ASP A 136 -11.13 4.18 5.58
N LEU A 137 -10.14 5.00 5.24
CA LEU A 137 -9.49 5.95 6.17
C LEU A 137 -10.47 6.98 6.72
N LEU A 138 -11.42 7.44 5.90
CA LEU A 138 -12.45 8.39 6.32
C LEU A 138 -13.40 7.77 7.37
N LYS A 139 -13.81 6.51 7.15
CA LYS A 139 -14.82 5.82 7.97
C LYS A 139 -14.25 5.18 9.23
N THR A 140 -13.02 4.68 9.17
CA THR A 140 -12.44 3.95 10.31
C THR A 140 -12.20 4.88 11.50
N ASN A 141 -12.40 4.34 12.70
CA ASN A 141 -12.00 4.94 13.97
C ASN A 141 -10.87 4.17 14.66
N SER A 142 -10.42 3.05 14.08
CA SER A 142 -9.43 2.14 14.65
C SER A 142 -8.03 2.45 14.13
N ASP A 143 -7.09 2.74 15.04
CA ASP A 143 -5.70 2.96 14.66
C ASP A 143 -5.05 1.70 14.09
N LYS A 144 -5.50 0.50 14.51
CA LYS A 144 -5.07 -0.76 13.90
C LYS A 144 -5.46 -0.82 12.43
N GLU A 145 -6.71 -0.54 12.11
CA GLU A 145 -7.21 -0.55 10.72
C GLU A 145 -6.52 0.51 9.87
N ARG A 146 -6.37 1.74 10.39
CA ARG A 146 -5.60 2.81 9.70
C ARG A 146 -4.19 2.35 9.41
N LYS A 147 -3.50 1.78 10.40
CA LYS A 147 -2.12 1.30 10.22
C LYS A 147 -2.04 0.30 9.05
N TYR A 148 -2.93 -0.66 8.97
CA TYR A 148 -2.95 -1.60 7.84
C TYR A 148 -3.24 -0.89 6.51
N ALA A 149 -4.23 0.01 6.47
CA ALA A 149 -4.56 0.75 5.26
C ALA A 149 -3.37 1.57 4.73
N LEU A 150 -2.65 2.25 5.63
CA LEU A 150 -1.47 3.07 5.32
C LEU A 150 -0.27 2.25 4.82
N ARG A 151 -0.27 0.93 5.00
CA ARG A 151 0.78 0.03 4.50
C ARG A 151 0.44 -0.59 3.15
N CYS A 152 -0.73 -0.28 2.58
CA CYS A 152 -1.18 -0.87 1.33
C CYS A 152 -0.88 -0.01 0.09
N PHE A 153 -0.13 1.10 0.23
CA PHE A 153 0.25 1.94 -0.90
C PHE A 153 1.60 2.62 -0.65
N PRO A 154 2.33 3.02 -1.71
CA PRO A 154 3.58 3.76 -1.58
C PRO A 154 3.38 5.15 -0.95
N VAL A 155 4.29 5.56 -0.07
CA VAL A 155 4.20 6.84 0.67
C VAL A 155 4.15 8.05 -0.27
N GLU A 156 4.83 7.97 -1.41
CA GLU A 156 4.91 9.02 -2.42
C GLU A 156 3.53 9.36 -3.03
N ARG A 157 2.59 8.41 -2.95
CA ARG A 157 1.21 8.57 -3.41
C ARG A 157 0.29 9.18 -2.35
N TRP A 158 0.80 9.57 -1.17
CA TRP A 158 -0.01 10.14 -0.08
C TRP A 158 -0.85 11.34 -0.50
N LYS A 159 -0.29 12.21 -1.37
CA LYS A 159 -0.97 13.41 -1.88
C LYS A 159 -2.16 13.08 -2.79
N GLU A 160 -2.27 11.86 -3.29
CA GLU A 160 -3.38 11.38 -4.12
C GLU A 160 -4.56 10.81 -3.31
N ILE A 161 -4.39 10.58 -2.00
CA ILE A 161 -5.50 10.27 -1.09
C ILE A 161 -6.43 11.48 -1.00
N ASP A 162 -7.74 11.22 -0.92
CA ASP A 162 -8.77 12.26 -0.73
C ASP A 162 -8.37 13.21 0.42
N GLU A 163 -8.50 14.50 0.17
CA GLU A 163 -7.98 15.52 1.08
C GLU A 163 -8.61 15.44 2.48
N ILE A 164 -9.92 15.15 2.57
CA ILE A 164 -10.60 15.03 3.86
C ILE A 164 -10.09 13.80 4.62
N ALA A 165 -9.96 12.66 3.93
CA ALA A 165 -9.41 11.44 4.53
C ALA A 165 -7.95 11.65 4.98
N ARG A 166 -7.15 12.34 4.16
CA ARG A 166 -5.76 12.71 4.45
C ARG A 166 -5.66 13.56 5.71
N LEU A 167 -6.31 14.73 5.74
CA LEU A 167 -6.26 15.66 6.87
C LEU A 167 -6.76 15.03 8.18
N ARG A 168 -7.82 14.21 8.11
CA ARG A 168 -8.33 13.46 9.26
C ARG A 168 -7.30 12.46 9.79
N THR A 169 -6.59 11.79 8.90
CA THR A 169 -5.54 10.82 9.27
C THR A 169 -4.32 11.50 9.84
N GLU A 170 -3.83 12.59 9.22
CA GLU A 170 -2.73 13.42 9.73
C GLU A 170 -3.06 13.93 11.14
N ASN A 171 -4.25 14.50 11.35
CA ASN A 171 -4.69 14.95 12.66
C ASN A 171 -4.72 13.81 13.69
N ARG A 172 -5.13 12.59 13.30
CA ARG A 172 -5.06 11.44 14.21
C ARG A 172 -3.62 11.07 14.57
N ILE A 173 -2.71 11.06 13.59
CA ILE A 173 -1.28 10.79 13.82
C ILE A 173 -0.70 11.85 14.76
N ILE A 174 -0.98 13.14 14.53
CA ILE A 174 -0.54 14.23 15.40
C ILE A 174 -1.07 14.06 16.83
N LYS A 175 -2.35 13.70 17.00
CA LYS A 175 -2.89 13.37 18.33
C LYS A 175 -2.16 12.20 18.99
N SER A 176 -1.86 11.15 18.22
CA SER A 176 -1.06 10.03 18.71
C SER A 176 0.35 10.45 19.12
N ILE A 177 0.97 11.43 18.46
CA ILE A 177 2.26 12.01 18.89
C ILE A 177 2.10 12.74 20.24
N LYS A 178 1.03 13.53 20.40
CA LYS A 178 0.74 14.23 21.66
C LYS A 178 0.55 13.26 22.83
N GLU A 179 -0.14 12.15 22.58
CA GLU A 179 -0.34 11.03 23.52
C GLU A 179 0.97 10.28 23.82
N GLY A 180 2.02 10.47 23.02
CA GLY A 180 3.24 9.66 23.00
C GLY A 180 4.07 9.68 24.28
N LYS A 181 4.33 8.49 24.85
CA LYS A 181 5.22 8.30 26.02
C LYS A 181 5.95 6.98 25.91
N THR A 182 7.25 6.97 26.23
CA THR A 182 8.04 5.75 26.34
C THR A 182 8.51 5.58 27.78
N TYR A 183 8.45 4.35 28.28
CA TYR A 183 8.80 4.04 29.66
C TYR A 183 9.95 3.02 29.67
N ALA A 184 10.95 3.20 30.51
CA ALA A 184 12.12 2.31 30.56
C ALA A 184 11.76 0.86 30.96
N GLU A 185 10.70 0.71 31.75
CA GLU A 185 10.29 -0.58 32.34
C GLU A 185 9.19 -1.29 31.53
N LYS A 186 8.77 -0.74 30.38
CA LYS A 186 7.68 -1.31 29.57
C LYS A 186 8.05 -1.33 28.09
N ASP A 187 7.77 -2.47 27.46
CA ASP A 187 7.88 -2.62 26.00
C ASP A 187 6.76 -1.88 25.25
N SER A 188 5.69 -1.50 25.94
CA SER A 188 4.56 -0.76 25.36
C SER A 188 4.80 0.75 25.36
N VAL A 189 4.42 1.40 24.27
CA VAL A 189 4.56 2.84 24.05
C VAL A 189 3.17 3.47 23.91
N ASP A 190 2.90 4.53 24.66
CA ASP A 190 1.70 5.34 24.41
C ASP A 190 1.88 6.09 23.10
N GLY A 191 0.78 6.37 22.37
CA GLY A 191 0.90 6.99 21.06
C GLY A 191 1.54 6.09 19.99
N TRP A 192 1.58 4.77 20.20
CA TRP A 192 2.20 3.79 19.29
C TRP A 192 1.77 3.96 17.83
N PHE A 193 0.55 4.42 17.54
CA PHE A 193 0.08 4.54 16.15
C PHE A 193 0.98 5.46 15.31
N ALA A 194 1.44 6.58 15.88
CA ALA A 194 2.36 7.48 15.21
C ALA A 194 3.71 6.85 14.91
N THR A 195 4.24 5.97 15.77
CA THR A 195 5.52 5.29 15.53
C THR A 195 5.49 4.37 14.32
N TRP A 196 4.30 3.92 13.90
CA TRP A 196 4.09 3.12 12.69
C TRP A 196 3.85 3.95 11.43
N CYS A 197 3.68 5.26 11.56
CA CYS A 197 3.32 6.16 10.47
C CYS A 197 4.39 7.25 10.23
N THR A 198 5.57 7.08 10.80
CA THR A 198 6.69 8.04 10.72
C THR A 198 7.08 8.35 9.28
N SER A 199 7.09 7.34 8.40
CA SER A 199 7.41 7.53 6.98
C SER A 199 6.47 8.47 6.23
N LEU A 200 5.24 8.70 6.73
CA LEU A 200 4.29 9.63 6.10
C LEU A 200 4.51 11.08 6.54
N ILE A 201 5.27 11.33 7.62
CA ILE A 201 5.41 12.64 8.25
C ILE A 201 5.92 13.69 7.26
N SER A 202 6.90 13.34 6.41
CA SER A 202 7.45 14.24 5.39
C SER A 202 6.41 14.73 4.37
N GLU A 203 5.34 13.96 4.17
CA GLU A 203 4.28 14.27 3.21
C GLU A 203 3.09 15.02 3.81
N PHE A 204 3.15 15.37 5.10
CA PHE A 204 2.01 16.00 5.78
C PHE A 204 1.67 17.38 5.21
N SER A 205 0.36 17.63 5.13
CA SER A 205 -0.19 18.97 4.86
C SER A 205 -0.23 19.80 6.14
N LEU A 206 -0.52 19.19 7.29
CA LEU A 206 -0.62 19.81 8.62
C LEU A 206 0.76 19.98 9.30
N LYS A 207 1.74 20.57 8.59
CA LYS A 207 3.12 20.70 9.08
C LYS A 207 3.22 21.56 10.33
N LYS A 208 2.48 22.67 10.39
CA LYS A 208 2.53 23.59 11.55
C LYS A 208 2.00 22.93 12.82
N GLU A 209 0.89 22.22 12.71
CA GLU A 209 0.26 21.50 13.81
C GLU A 209 1.17 20.36 14.31
N LEU A 210 1.84 19.68 13.37
CA LEU A 210 2.83 18.66 13.68
C LEU A 210 4.03 19.24 14.43
N ILE A 211 4.64 20.32 13.91
CA ILE A 211 5.78 20.99 14.55
C ILE A 211 5.40 21.45 15.95
N ASN A 212 4.26 22.11 16.12
CA ASN A 212 3.79 22.54 17.44
C ASN A 212 3.64 21.36 18.39
N ALA A 213 3.02 20.26 17.94
CA ALA A 213 2.87 19.06 18.75
C ALA A 213 4.22 18.47 19.18
N VAL A 214 5.21 18.49 18.31
CA VAL A 214 6.57 18.01 18.60
C VAL A 214 7.30 18.95 19.56
N SER A 215 7.24 20.26 19.33
CA SER A 215 7.82 21.27 20.21
C SER A 215 7.24 21.22 21.63
N ASP A 216 5.92 21.06 21.76
CA ASP A 216 5.26 20.89 23.06
C ASP A 216 5.80 19.68 23.80
N LYS A 217 6.05 18.56 23.10
CA LYS A 217 6.59 17.32 23.70
C LYS A 217 8.05 17.44 24.11
N LEU A 218 8.85 18.15 23.32
CA LEU A 218 10.27 18.39 23.64
C LEU A 218 10.46 19.38 24.79
N ASN A 219 9.51 20.30 24.98
CA ASN A 219 9.48 21.25 26.10
C ASN A 219 8.75 20.70 27.36
N SER A 220 8.36 19.42 27.36
CA SER A 220 7.63 18.81 28.47
C SER A 220 8.58 18.53 29.64
N ASP A 221 8.14 18.80 30.87
CA ASP A 221 8.84 18.39 32.09
C ASP A 221 8.81 16.85 32.30
N ASP A 222 7.98 16.14 31.54
CA ASP A 222 7.89 14.67 31.58
C ASP A 222 8.93 14.04 30.65
N PHE A 223 9.96 13.45 31.25
CA PHE A 223 11.03 12.75 30.54
C PHE A 223 10.53 11.62 29.61
N ALA A 224 9.41 10.96 29.93
CA ALA A 224 8.83 9.92 29.09
C ALA A 224 8.28 10.48 27.76
N GLU A 225 7.79 11.72 27.78
CA GLU A 225 7.30 12.43 26.60
C GLU A 225 8.44 12.88 25.68
N VAL A 226 9.48 13.48 26.27
CA VAL A 226 10.68 13.92 25.56
C VAL A 226 11.38 12.71 24.92
N SER A 227 11.57 11.64 25.69
CA SER A 227 12.22 10.40 25.22
C SER A 227 11.47 9.75 24.06
N TYR A 228 10.13 9.75 24.11
CA TYR A 228 9.30 9.24 23.01
C TYR A 228 9.58 10.02 21.72
N CYS A 229 9.59 11.35 21.80
CA CYS A 229 9.78 12.21 20.65
C CYS A 229 11.16 12.02 20.02
N ILE A 230 12.21 12.03 20.83
CA ILE A 230 13.61 11.81 20.39
C ILE A 230 13.76 10.43 19.74
N LYS A 231 13.18 9.38 20.34
CA LYS A 231 13.36 8.00 19.88
C LYS A 231 12.65 7.71 18.56
N PHE A 232 11.44 8.26 18.36
CA PHE A 232 10.56 7.82 17.27
C PHE A 232 10.22 8.88 16.23
N ILE A 233 10.24 10.17 16.56
CA ILE A 233 9.66 11.22 15.72
C ILE A 233 10.72 12.19 15.18
N LEU A 234 11.73 12.52 16.00
CA LEU A 234 12.66 13.60 15.72
C LEU A 234 13.41 13.45 14.39
N ASP A 235 13.82 12.23 14.02
CA ASP A 235 14.55 11.97 12.77
C ASP A 235 13.73 12.37 11.53
N GLU A 236 12.41 12.18 11.54
CA GLU A 236 11.55 12.56 10.40
C GLU A 236 11.25 14.06 10.37
N ILE A 237 11.12 14.69 11.54
CA ILE A 237 10.98 16.15 11.64
C ILE A 237 12.23 16.84 11.11
N TRP A 238 13.41 16.28 11.38
CA TRP A 238 14.67 16.81 10.90
C TRP A 238 14.72 16.91 9.38
N LYS A 239 14.25 15.88 8.68
CA LYS A 239 14.17 15.88 7.21
C LYS A 239 13.29 17.01 6.68
N ILE A 240 12.17 17.29 7.35
CA ILE A 240 11.27 18.40 6.97
C ILE A 240 11.98 19.76 7.14
N LEU A 241 12.71 19.93 8.23
CA LEU A 241 13.40 21.18 8.56
C LEU A 241 14.67 21.42 7.73
N GLU A 242 15.30 20.36 7.21
CA GLU A 242 16.43 20.45 6.29
C GLU A 242 16.00 20.81 4.85
N ASP A 243 14.83 20.33 4.41
CA ASP A 243 14.29 20.59 3.06
C ASP A 243 13.65 21.98 2.91
N GLU A 244 13.00 22.48 3.96
CA GLU A 244 12.55 23.87 4.00
C GLU A 244 13.73 24.75 4.47
N LYS A 245 14.03 25.87 3.80
CA LYS A 245 15.06 26.84 4.25
C LYS A 245 14.71 27.43 5.63
N ILE A 246 14.88 26.64 6.69
CA ILE A 246 14.39 26.91 8.05
C ILE A 246 15.55 26.76 9.05
N ALA A 247 16.62 27.50 8.77
CA ALA A 247 17.48 28.01 9.83
C ALA A 247 16.84 29.23 10.54
N SER A 248 15.81 29.85 9.95
CA SER A 248 15.16 31.05 10.51
C SER A 248 14.17 30.73 11.65
N PHE A 249 13.41 29.64 11.59
CA PHE A 249 12.46 29.26 12.66
C PHE A 249 13.18 28.75 13.91
N LEU A 250 14.33 28.09 13.74
CA LEU A 250 15.23 27.69 14.84
C LEU A 250 15.95 28.88 15.51
N ASN A 251 15.94 30.06 14.87
CA ASN A 251 16.56 31.30 15.37
C ASN A 251 15.55 32.25 16.04
N GLU A 252 14.25 32.12 15.77
CA GLU A 252 13.22 32.96 16.41
C GLU A 252 12.71 32.37 17.73
N ASP A 253 12.79 31.04 17.90
CA ASP A 253 12.42 30.35 19.13
C ASP A 253 13.67 29.76 19.80
N ASN A 254 14.37 30.59 20.59
CA ASN A 254 15.62 30.27 21.30
C ASN A 254 15.53 29.05 22.25
N GLY A 255 14.34 28.46 22.45
CA GLY A 255 14.17 27.23 23.21
C GLY A 255 14.70 26.01 22.47
N PHE A 256 14.35 25.83 21.19
CA PHE A 256 14.61 24.58 20.47
C PHE A 256 16.10 24.35 20.20
N THR A 257 16.84 25.40 19.85
CA THR A 257 18.30 25.39 19.61
C THR A 257 19.11 25.16 20.89
N ASN A 258 18.69 25.69 22.03
CA ASN A 258 19.33 25.43 23.32
C ASN A 258 19.10 23.99 23.80
N TYR A 259 17.89 23.45 23.61
CA TYR A 259 17.60 22.04 23.87
C TYR A 259 18.45 21.11 23.00
N LEU A 260 18.65 21.42 21.72
CA LEU A 260 19.50 20.61 20.84
C LEU A 260 20.98 20.66 21.23
N HIS A 261 21.46 21.79 21.77
CA HIS A 261 22.83 21.89 22.25
C HIS A 261 23.05 21.10 23.55
N GLU A 262 22.08 21.10 24.47
CA GLU A 262 22.08 20.26 25.69
C GLU A 262 21.91 18.76 25.37
N TYR A 263 21.10 18.42 24.37
CA TYR A 263 20.82 17.04 23.95
C TYR A 263 21.75 16.52 22.84
N SER A 264 22.74 17.31 22.41
CA SER A 264 23.85 16.85 21.55
C SER A 264 24.61 15.68 22.20
N HIS A 265 24.67 15.66 23.53
CA HIS A 265 25.16 14.53 24.32
C HIS A 265 24.23 13.30 24.26
N LEU A 266 22.92 13.49 24.09
CA LEU A 266 21.95 12.40 23.91
C LEU A 266 21.92 11.84 22.47
N ILE A 267 22.28 12.66 21.47
CA ILE A 267 22.64 12.17 20.13
C ILE A 267 23.89 11.27 20.22
N THR A 268 24.87 11.64 21.06
CA THR A 268 26.05 10.80 21.34
C THR A 268 25.67 9.49 22.04
N ILE A 269 24.69 9.51 22.94
CA ILE A 269 24.14 8.29 23.58
C ILE A 269 23.39 7.40 22.57
N LYS A 270 22.75 7.96 21.55
CA LYS A 270 22.13 7.19 20.44
C LYS A 270 23.18 6.40 19.63
N ASP A 271 24.42 6.88 19.56
CA ASP A 271 25.55 6.20 18.93
C ASP A 271 26.25 5.18 19.86
N GLU A 272 26.24 5.39 21.18
CA GLU A 272 26.75 4.41 22.16
C GLU A 272 25.79 3.24 22.40
N ILE A 273 24.46 3.44 22.32
CA ILE A 273 23.45 2.37 22.47
C ILE A 273 23.37 1.46 21.22
N LYS A 274 23.96 1.88 20.09
CA LYS A 274 24.04 1.08 18.85
C LYS A 274 25.30 0.20 18.74
N ARG A 275 26.21 0.24 19.71
CA ARG A 275 27.36 -0.68 19.82
C ARG A 275 27.08 -1.80 20.80
#